data_AF-A0A2S3VYA5-F1
#
_entry.id   AF-A0A2S3VYA5-F1
#
_cell.length_a   1.000
_cell.length_b   1.000
_cell.length_c   1.000
_cell.angle_alpha   90.00
_cell.angle_beta   90.00
_cell.angle_gamma   90.00
#
_symmetry.space_group_name_H-M   'P 1'
#
loop_
_entity.id
_entity.type
_entity.pdbx_description
1 polymer ?
#
loop_
_entity_poly.entity_id
_entity_poly.type
_entity_poly.pdbx_seq_one_letter_code
_entity_poly.pdbx_strand_id
1 'polypeptide(L)'
;MTGMATPDAFVEHISKSGLFDNRPTASQLQGSLFLITYMGKAAWPLGWSAYGLATAYHETDATMRPITELGGYDYFMKRYDISGTNPSLARELGNSKVGDGALFCGRGYAQCTGRANYAMADRVLGTDGELIADPDRMLDPDIAARLLIIAMENGDFTGRKCADYLGPKTSEVLVSRLQFLNARRIINGLDCAEVIAGQALLFQSVLQLCKWH
;
A
#
# COMPACT_ATOMS: atom_id res chain seq x y z
N MET A 1 -10.75 -7.19 -16.48
CA MET A 1 -10.13 -6.24 -17.42
C MET A 1 -9.05 -5.49 -16.67
N THR A 2 -7.83 -5.47 -17.18
CA THR A 2 -6.80 -4.50 -16.75
C THR A 2 -7.28 -3.13 -17.22
N GLY A 3 -7.37 -2.11 -16.36
CA GLY A 3 -7.87 -0.77 -16.73
C GLY A 3 -6.99 0.01 -17.73
N MET A 4 -6.18 -0.67 -18.54
CA MET A 4 -5.18 -0.12 -19.47
C MET A 4 -5.29 -0.81 -20.82
N ALA A 5 -4.96 -0.06 -21.88
CA ALA A 5 -5.03 -0.55 -23.25
C ALA A 5 -4.02 -1.69 -23.52
N THR A 6 -2.77 -1.59 -23.05
CA THR A 6 -1.73 -2.63 -23.26
C THR A 6 -0.66 -2.61 -22.16
N PRO A 7 -0.24 -3.77 -21.61
CA PRO A 7 0.89 -3.87 -20.68
C PRO A 7 2.23 -3.38 -21.25
N ASP A 8 2.46 -3.53 -22.55
CA ASP A 8 3.73 -3.13 -23.20
C ASP A 8 3.97 -1.61 -23.12
N ALA A 9 2.91 -0.81 -23.29
CA ALA A 9 2.98 0.64 -23.11
C ALA A 9 3.41 1.03 -21.69
N PHE A 10 2.96 0.28 -20.68
CA PHE A 10 3.37 0.53 -19.30
C PHE A 10 4.87 0.30 -19.14
N VAL A 11 5.40 -0.82 -19.64
CA VAL A 11 6.83 -1.15 -19.58
C VAL A 11 7.67 -0.08 -20.27
N GLU A 12 7.23 0.41 -21.43
CA GLU A 12 7.95 1.47 -22.14
C GLU A 12 8.00 2.78 -21.34
N HIS A 13 6.85 3.25 -20.86
CA HIS A 13 6.75 4.56 -20.22
C HIS A 13 7.33 4.57 -18.81
N ILE A 14 7.16 3.49 -18.04
CA ILE A 14 7.73 3.41 -16.69
C ILE A 14 9.26 3.43 -16.72
N SER A 15 9.87 2.85 -17.76
CA SER A 15 11.33 2.84 -17.98
C SER A 15 11.92 4.19 -18.39
N LYS A 16 11.10 5.23 -18.59
CA LYS A 16 11.53 6.60 -18.94
C LYS A 16 11.04 7.65 -17.93
N SER A 17 10.43 7.19 -16.83
CA SER A 17 9.66 8.05 -15.92
C SER A 17 10.46 8.70 -14.80
N GLY A 18 11.68 8.23 -14.54
CA GLY A 18 12.45 8.54 -13.33
C GLY A 18 12.17 7.59 -12.16
N LEU A 19 11.14 6.75 -12.23
CA LEU A 19 10.93 5.64 -11.29
C LEU A 19 11.90 4.50 -11.59
N PHE A 20 12.28 3.74 -10.56
CA PHE A 20 13.20 2.59 -10.68
C PHE A 20 14.53 2.94 -11.38
N ASP A 21 15.02 4.17 -11.23
CA ASP A 21 16.19 4.70 -11.95
C ASP A 21 16.14 4.45 -13.47
N ASN A 22 14.94 4.49 -14.05
CA ASN A 22 14.66 4.21 -15.46
C ASN A 22 15.04 2.77 -15.92
N ARG A 23 15.29 1.86 -14.97
CA ARG A 23 15.71 0.48 -15.24
C ARG A 23 14.95 -0.50 -14.35
N PRO A 24 13.61 -0.56 -14.47
CA PRO A 24 12.82 -1.49 -13.66
C PRO A 24 13.20 -2.94 -13.97
N THR A 25 13.37 -3.72 -12.92
CA THR A 25 13.59 -5.17 -13.04
C THR A 25 12.31 -5.88 -13.49
N ALA A 26 12.44 -7.09 -14.01
CA ALA A 26 11.28 -7.92 -14.37
C ALA A 26 10.30 -8.13 -13.20
N SER A 27 10.82 -8.31 -11.98
CA SER A 27 9.98 -8.47 -10.79
C SER A 27 9.22 -7.18 -10.44
N GLN A 28 9.85 -6.01 -10.57
CA GLN A 28 9.20 -4.71 -10.33
C GLN A 28 8.09 -4.44 -11.34
N LEU A 29 8.32 -4.76 -12.62
CA LEU A 29 7.30 -4.67 -13.67
C LEU A 29 6.13 -5.61 -13.39
N GLN A 30 6.41 -6.87 -13.04
CA GLN A 30 5.39 -7.85 -12.72
C GLN A 30 4.54 -7.42 -11.51
N GLY A 31 5.19 -6.96 -10.43
CA GLY A 31 4.49 -6.47 -9.23
C GLY A 31 3.63 -5.24 -9.50
N SER A 32 4.13 -4.30 -10.31
CA SER A 32 3.37 -3.11 -10.73
C SER A 32 2.14 -3.50 -11.54
N LEU A 33 2.31 -4.35 -12.57
CA LEU A 33 1.21 -4.81 -13.42
C LEU A 33 0.18 -5.66 -12.65
N PHE A 34 0.62 -6.38 -11.63
CA PHE A 34 -0.25 -7.12 -10.73
C PHE A 34 -1.18 -6.17 -9.95
N LEU A 35 -0.64 -5.13 -9.32
CA LEU A 35 -1.43 -4.11 -8.62
C LEU A 35 -2.37 -3.36 -9.58
N ILE A 36 -1.88 -2.97 -10.74
CA ILE A 36 -2.67 -2.35 -11.82
C ILE A 36 -3.87 -3.20 -12.20
N THR A 37 -3.69 -4.52 -12.28
CA THR A 37 -4.80 -5.46 -12.58
C THR A 37 -5.87 -5.41 -11.50
N TYR A 38 -5.47 -5.37 -10.24
CA TYR A 38 -6.37 -5.27 -9.10
C TYR A 38 -7.10 -3.92 -9.03
N MET A 39 -6.39 -2.81 -9.28
CA MET A 39 -6.96 -1.47 -9.39
C MET A 39 -8.00 -1.38 -10.51
N GLY A 40 -7.75 -2.07 -11.63
CA GLY A 40 -8.68 -2.10 -12.78
C GLY A 40 -9.94 -2.89 -12.47
N LYS A 41 -9.81 -4.04 -11.78
CA LYS A 41 -10.96 -4.80 -11.26
C LYS A 41 -11.79 -3.97 -10.26
N ALA A 42 -11.13 -3.12 -9.48
CA ALA A 42 -11.78 -2.23 -8.52
C ALA A 42 -12.34 -0.95 -9.16
N ALA A 43 -12.15 -0.73 -10.46
CA ALA A 43 -12.51 0.50 -11.17
C ALA A 43 -11.96 1.76 -10.47
N TRP A 44 -10.69 1.73 -10.08
CA TRP A 44 -10.01 2.91 -9.53
C TRP A 44 -9.75 3.95 -10.62
N PRO A 45 -10.11 5.22 -10.40
CA PRO A 45 -9.75 6.27 -11.33
C PRO A 45 -8.22 6.47 -11.34
N LEU A 46 -7.73 7.11 -12.39
CA LEU A 46 -6.29 7.33 -12.63
C LEU A 46 -5.56 7.85 -11.40
N GLY A 47 -6.12 8.86 -10.72
CA GLY A 47 -5.52 9.46 -9.53
C GLY A 47 -5.39 8.49 -8.35
N TRP A 48 -6.39 7.63 -8.13
CA TRP A 48 -6.35 6.64 -7.04
C TRP A 48 -5.31 5.56 -7.35
N SER A 49 -5.30 5.06 -8.59
CA SER A 49 -4.31 4.07 -9.07
C SER A 49 -2.88 4.60 -8.97
N ALA A 50 -2.64 5.84 -9.38
CA ALA A 50 -1.34 6.48 -9.27
C ALA A 50 -0.86 6.58 -7.82
N TYR A 51 -1.75 6.98 -6.91
CA TYR A 51 -1.42 7.09 -5.49
C TYR A 51 -1.20 5.74 -4.81
N GLY A 52 -2.01 4.73 -5.15
CA GLY A 52 -1.83 3.36 -4.66
C GLY A 52 -0.51 2.73 -5.11
N LEU A 53 -0.11 2.94 -6.37
CA LEU A 53 1.19 2.50 -6.88
C LEU A 53 2.35 3.23 -6.17
N ALA A 54 2.23 4.54 -5.96
CA ALA A 54 3.24 5.30 -5.22
C ALA A 54 3.38 4.84 -3.77
N THR A 55 2.26 4.53 -3.12
CA THR A 55 2.24 3.97 -1.76
C THR A 55 2.95 2.62 -1.75
N ALA A 56 2.56 1.67 -2.61
CA ALA A 56 3.21 0.37 -2.70
C ALA A 56 4.70 0.49 -3.04
N TYR A 57 5.08 1.41 -3.95
CA TYR A 57 6.46 1.69 -4.29
C TYR A 57 7.26 2.13 -3.07
N HIS A 58 6.75 3.09 -2.30
CA HIS A 58 7.46 3.63 -1.15
C HIS A 58 7.56 2.61 0.00
N GLU A 59 6.45 1.99 0.36
CA GLU A 59 6.33 1.09 1.51
C GLU A 59 7.05 -0.25 1.30
N THR A 60 7.34 -0.63 0.05
CA THR A 60 8.02 -1.89 -0.28
C THR A 60 9.45 -1.69 -0.76
N ASP A 61 10.04 -0.52 -0.50
CA ASP A 61 11.38 -0.14 -0.97
C ASP A 61 11.56 -0.39 -2.48
N ALA A 62 10.57 0.06 -3.25
CA ALA A 62 10.45 -0.10 -4.70
C ALA A 62 10.49 -1.55 -5.21
N THR A 63 10.36 -2.58 -4.36
CA THR A 63 10.31 -3.98 -4.83
C THR A 63 9.02 -4.31 -5.57
N MET A 64 7.94 -3.56 -5.29
CA MET A 64 6.57 -3.79 -5.79
C MET A 64 6.02 -5.18 -5.42
N ARG A 65 6.56 -5.76 -4.34
CA ARG A 65 6.12 -7.02 -3.75
C ARG A 65 5.71 -6.77 -2.30
N PRO A 66 4.75 -7.53 -1.75
CA PRO A 66 4.54 -7.55 -0.31
C PRO A 66 5.85 -7.94 0.39
N ILE A 67 6.27 -7.16 1.37
CA ILE A 67 7.47 -7.45 2.17
C ILE A 67 7.13 -7.44 3.65
N THR A 68 7.96 -8.11 4.44
CA THR A 68 8.01 -7.93 5.88
C THR A 68 8.86 -6.71 6.21
N GLU A 69 8.46 -5.94 7.21
CA GLU A 69 9.27 -4.87 7.79
C GLU A 69 10.69 -5.36 8.03
N LEU A 70 11.69 -4.54 7.71
CA LEU A 70 13.07 -4.92 7.96
C LEU A 70 13.34 -4.95 9.47
N GLY A 71 13.55 -6.15 10.00
CA GLY A 71 13.81 -6.34 11.42
C GLY A 71 13.87 -7.82 11.79
N GLY A 72 14.62 -8.11 12.86
CA GLY A 72 14.65 -9.44 13.48
C GLY A 72 13.67 -9.54 14.64
N TYR A 73 13.49 -10.76 15.16
CA TYR A 73 12.67 -11.05 16.33
C TYR A 73 12.92 -10.07 17.49
N ASP A 74 14.19 -9.87 17.89
CA ASP A 74 14.54 -8.99 19.01
C ASP A 74 14.16 -7.52 18.77
N TYR A 75 14.26 -7.05 17.52
CA TYR A 75 13.86 -5.69 17.16
C TYR A 75 12.35 -5.51 17.34
N PHE A 76 11.55 -6.44 16.81
CA PHE A 76 10.10 -6.38 16.93
C PHE A 76 9.61 -6.56 18.36
N MET A 77 10.24 -7.47 19.12
CA MET A 77 9.96 -7.63 20.54
C MET A 77 10.26 -6.33 21.30
N LYS A 78 11.40 -5.70 21.04
CA LYS A 78 11.78 -4.45 21.70
C LYS A 78 10.84 -3.29 21.36
N ARG A 79 10.37 -3.20 20.12
CA ARG A 79 9.64 -2.04 19.60
C ARG A 79 8.12 -2.14 19.73
N TYR A 80 7.54 -3.30 19.43
CA TYR A 80 6.09 -3.49 19.28
C TYR A 80 5.47 -4.38 20.34
N ASP A 81 6.26 -5.09 21.15
CA ASP A 81 5.72 -5.99 22.17
C ASP A 81 5.40 -5.28 23.49
N ILE A 82 4.42 -5.82 24.22
CA ILE A 82 4.01 -5.30 25.52
C ILE A 82 5.11 -5.47 26.58
N SER A 83 6.00 -6.45 26.44
CA SER A 83 7.20 -6.60 27.27
C SER A 83 8.41 -5.81 26.76
N GLY A 84 8.24 -5.06 25.67
CA GLY A 84 9.29 -4.28 25.02
C GLY A 84 9.56 -2.93 25.69
N THR A 85 10.32 -2.10 25.00
CA THR A 85 10.71 -0.76 25.46
C THR A 85 9.67 0.33 25.18
N ASN A 86 8.63 0.02 24.39
CA ASN A 86 7.56 0.96 24.09
C ASN A 86 6.15 0.33 24.29
N PRO A 87 5.76 0.05 25.53
CA PRO A 87 4.46 -0.56 25.83
C PRO A 87 3.26 0.33 25.51
N SER A 88 3.44 1.65 25.34
CA SER A 88 2.37 2.53 24.85
C SER A 88 2.04 2.23 23.40
N LEU A 89 3.07 2.19 22.54
CA LEU A 89 2.91 1.84 21.14
C LEU A 89 2.35 0.42 20.98
N ALA A 90 2.83 -0.55 21.78
CA ALA A 90 2.26 -1.90 21.76
C ALA A 90 0.74 -1.90 22.00
N ARG A 91 0.26 -1.13 22.98
CA ARG A 91 -1.18 -0.99 23.25
C ARG A 91 -1.94 -0.29 22.13
N GLU A 92 -1.36 0.76 21.53
CA GLU A 92 -1.95 1.45 20.38
C GLU A 92 -2.10 0.51 19.17
N LEU A 93 -1.13 -0.38 18.97
CA LEU A 93 -1.13 -1.43 17.94
C LEU A 93 -2.06 -2.61 18.29
N GLY A 94 -2.70 -2.59 19.46
CA GLY A 94 -3.53 -3.68 19.97
C GLY A 94 -2.75 -4.94 20.36
N ASN A 95 -1.42 -4.86 20.46
CA ASN A 95 -0.59 -5.96 20.94
C ASN A 95 -0.79 -6.11 22.45
N SER A 96 -1.29 -7.27 22.86
CA SER A 96 -1.73 -7.50 24.24
C SER A 96 -1.09 -8.73 24.88
N LYS A 97 -0.41 -9.57 24.09
CA LYS A 97 0.29 -10.77 24.57
C LYS A 97 1.79 -10.63 24.29
N VAL A 98 2.60 -11.19 25.17
CA VAL A 98 4.04 -11.32 24.92
C VAL A 98 4.24 -12.20 23.69
N GLY A 99 5.02 -11.71 22.73
CA GLY A 99 5.23 -12.32 21.41
C GLY A 99 4.46 -11.61 20.29
N ASP A 100 3.44 -10.80 20.60
CA ASP A 100 2.64 -10.10 19.60
C ASP A 100 3.49 -9.14 18.76
N GLY A 101 4.51 -8.51 19.35
CA GLY A 101 5.35 -7.56 18.63
C GLY A 101 6.03 -8.18 17.41
N ALA A 102 6.59 -9.38 17.57
CA ALA A 102 7.21 -10.13 16.47
C ALA A 102 6.18 -10.84 15.59
N LEU A 103 5.10 -11.37 16.17
CA LEU A 103 4.07 -12.09 15.43
C LEU A 103 3.32 -11.17 14.44
N PHE A 104 2.95 -9.96 14.87
CA PHE A 104 2.23 -8.96 14.08
C PHE A 104 3.12 -7.79 13.66
N CYS A 105 4.36 -8.07 13.22
CA CYS A 105 5.22 -7.06 12.61
C CYS A 105 4.66 -6.55 11.26
N GLY A 106 5.23 -5.47 10.72
CA GLY A 106 4.77 -4.88 9.46
C GLY A 106 4.84 -5.88 8.31
N ARG A 107 3.73 -6.03 7.57
CA ARG A 107 3.68 -6.84 6.33
C ARG A 107 2.82 -6.18 5.26
N GLY A 108 3.06 -6.57 4.01
CA GLY A 108 2.22 -6.19 2.87
C GLY A 108 2.59 -4.85 2.22
N TYR A 109 1.78 -4.43 1.24
CA TYR A 109 2.00 -3.19 0.48
C TYR A 109 1.81 -1.91 1.29
N ALA A 110 1.08 -1.97 2.41
CA ALA A 110 0.81 -0.83 3.29
C ALA A 110 1.52 -0.96 4.65
N GLN A 111 2.44 -1.93 4.80
CA GLN A 111 3.15 -2.21 6.05
C GLN A 111 2.23 -2.25 7.29
N CYS A 112 1.20 -3.09 7.25
CA CYS A 112 0.26 -3.25 8.36
C CYS A 112 0.97 -3.87 9.56
N THR A 113 1.02 -3.14 10.67
CA THR A 113 1.70 -3.54 11.92
C THR A 113 0.71 -3.58 13.07
N GLY A 114 0.80 -4.59 13.94
CA GLY A 114 0.01 -4.71 15.17
C GLY A 114 -1.22 -5.59 15.05
N ARG A 115 -1.53 -6.32 16.11
CA ARG A 115 -2.66 -7.27 16.19
C ARG A 115 -4.00 -6.63 15.82
N ALA A 116 -4.24 -5.38 16.23
CA ALA A 116 -5.49 -4.68 15.88
C ALA A 116 -5.61 -4.45 14.36
N ASN A 117 -4.51 -4.13 13.68
CA ASN A 117 -4.50 -3.91 12.23
C ASN A 117 -4.65 -5.22 11.45
N TYR A 118 -4.08 -6.33 11.94
CA TYR A 118 -4.34 -7.64 11.36
C TYR A 118 -5.80 -8.07 11.55
N ALA A 119 -6.42 -7.76 12.69
CA ALA A 119 -7.84 -8.04 12.92
C ALA A 119 -8.73 -7.18 12.02
N MET A 120 -8.35 -5.92 11.79
CA MET A 120 -9.00 -5.06 10.80
C MET A 120 -8.87 -5.66 9.40
N ALA A 121 -7.67 -6.05 8.99
CA ALA A 121 -7.44 -6.65 7.67
C ALA A 121 -8.28 -7.91 7.47
N ASP A 122 -8.36 -8.76 8.50
CA ASP A 122 -9.13 -9.99 8.48
C ASP A 122 -10.63 -9.72 8.26
N ARG A 123 -11.17 -8.75 9.00
CA ARG A 123 -12.57 -8.29 8.85
C ARG A 123 -12.83 -7.68 7.47
N VAL A 124 -11.93 -6.82 6.99
CA VAL A 124 -12.07 -6.12 5.71
C VAL A 124 -12.04 -7.10 4.54
N LEU A 125 -11.24 -8.14 4.64
CA LEU A 125 -11.09 -9.16 3.61
C LEU A 125 -12.07 -10.34 3.75
N GLY A 126 -12.75 -10.46 4.88
CA GLY A 126 -13.66 -11.58 5.17
C GLY A 126 -12.91 -12.91 5.22
N THR A 127 -11.75 -12.94 5.88
CA THR A 127 -10.90 -14.14 5.99
C THR A 127 -11.13 -14.94 7.26
N ASP A 128 -12.18 -14.65 8.02
CA ASP A 128 -12.69 -15.46 9.14
C ASP A 128 -11.62 -15.91 10.17
N GLY A 129 -10.71 -15.01 10.52
CA GLY A 129 -9.66 -15.21 11.53
C GLY A 129 -8.33 -15.74 10.98
N GLU A 130 -8.25 -16.07 9.69
CA GLU A 130 -7.04 -16.63 9.08
C GLU A 130 -5.83 -15.71 9.20
N LEU A 131 -5.99 -14.38 9.10
CA LEU A 131 -4.85 -13.47 9.19
C LEU A 131 -4.36 -13.26 10.63
N ILE A 132 -5.20 -13.60 11.61
CA ILE A 132 -4.79 -13.63 13.02
C ILE A 132 -4.09 -14.95 13.36
N ALA A 133 -4.58 -16.06 12.79
CA ALA A 133 -4.02 -17.39 12.99
C ALA A 133 -2.67 -17.55 12.28
N ASP A 134 -2.53 -17.01 11.07
CA ASP A 134 -1.34 -17.04 10.25
C ASP A 134 -1.02 -15.65 9.65
N PRO A 135 -0.32 -14.79 10.41
CA PRO A 135 0.05 -13.44 9.97
C PRO A 135 0.90 -13.39 8.70
N ASP A 136 1.64 -14.44 8.35
CA ASP A 136 2.49 -14.44 7.16
C ASP A 136 1.67 -14.44 5.86
N ARG A 137 0.37 -14.78 5.93
CA ARG A 137 -0.57 -14.63 4.81
C ARG A 137 -0.71 -13.19 4.32
N MET A 138 -0.33 -12.18 5.12
CA MET A 138 -0.24 -10.78 4.66
C MET A 138 0.87 -10.54 3.62
N LEU A 139 1.75 -11.51 3.38
CA LEU A 139 2.75 -11.49 2.31
C LEU A 139 2.23 -12.11 1.01
N ASP A 140 1.07 -12.76 1.02
CA ASP A 140 0.42 -13.22 -0.20
C ASP A 140 0.04 -11.99 -1.06
N PRO A 141 0.46 -11.92 -2.33
CA PRO A 141 0.19 -10.77 -3.19
C PRO A 141 -1.31 -10.47 -3.35
N ASP A 142 -2.17 -11.50 -3.46
CA ASP A 142 -3.60 -11.32 -3.64
C ASP A 142 -4.27 -10.80 -2.36
N ILE A 143 -3.87 -11.28 -1.18
CA ILE A 143 -4.31 -10.72 0.11
C ILE A 143 -3.85 -9.27 0.26
N ALA A 144 -2.56 -9.00 0.07
CA ALA A 144 -1.98 -7.67 0.26
C ALA A 144 -2.57 -6.63 -0.70
N ALA A 145 -2.79 -6.99 -1.98
CA ALA A 145 -3.36 -6.08 -2.97
C ALA A 145 -4.84 -5.76 -2.68
N ARG A 146 -5.64 -6.77 -2.30
CA ARG A 146 -7.03 -6.54 -1.90
C ARG A 146 -7.12 -5.66 -0.66
N LEU A 147 -6.26 -5.87 0.33
CA LEU A 147 -6.24 -5.05 1.53
C LEU A 147 -5.91 -3.61 1.20
N LEU A 148 -4.82 -3.36 0.45
CA LEU A 148 -4.42 -2.02 0.03
C LEU A 148 -5.60 -1.29 -0.64
N ILE A 149 -6.29 -1.96 -1.55
CA ILE A 149 -7.40 -1.37 -2.29
C ILE A 149 -8.58 -1.09 -1.38
N ILE A 150 -9.15 -2.12 -0.75
CA ILE A 150 -10.40 -1.99 -0.01
C ILE A 150 -10.21 -1.03 1.18
N ALA A 151 -9.11 -1.14 1.91
CA ALA A 151 -8.85 -0.29 3.06
C ALA A 151 -8.64 1.19 2.67
N MET A 152 -8.00 1.48 1.53
CA MET A 152 -7.87 2.87 1.05
C MET A 152 -9.18 3.44 0.51
N GLU A 153 -10.04 2.60 -0.09
CA GLU A 153 -11.39 3.01 -0.53
C GLU A 153 -12.28 3.39 0.65
N ASN A 154 -12.27 2.57 1.69
CA ASN A 154 -13.14 2.70 2.85
C ASN A 154 -12.57 3.62 3.94
N GLY A 155 -11.26 3.82 3.94
CA GLY A 155 -10.53 4.52 4.98
C GLY A 155 -10.28 3.68 6.23
N ASP A 156 -10.13 2.36 6.10
CA ASP A 156 -9.99 1.46 7.24
C ASP A 156 -8.67 1.63 8.02
N PHE A 157 -7.62 2.17 7.39
CA PHE A 157 -6.33 2.40 8.06
C PHE A 157 -6.38 3.54 9.08
N THR A 158 -6.99 4.68 8.73
CA THR A 158 -6.94 5.91 9.55
C THR A 158 -8.27 6.64 9.69
N GLY A 159 -9.34 6.12 9.10
CA GLY A 159 -10.61 6.81 8.92
C GLY A 159 -10.62 7.79 7.75
N ARG A 160 -9.53 7.89 6.98
CA ARG A 160 -9.43 8.74 5.78
C ARG A 160 -9.35 7.90 4.52
N LYS A 161 -10.11 8.27 3.50
CA LYS A 161 -10.24 7.50 2.25
C LYS A 161 -9.72 8.25 1.04
N CYS A 162 -9.49 7.53 -0.06
CA CYS A 162 -9.11 8.13 -1.34
C CYS A 162 -10.02 9.28 -1.76
N ALA A 163 -11.34 9.12 -1.60
CA ALA A 163 -12.32 10.13 -1.98
C ALA A 163 -12.19 11.46 -1.23
N ASP A 164 -11.60 11.46 -0.02
CA ASP A 164 -11.44 12.68 0.79
C ASP A 164 -10.36 13.62 0.22
N TYR A 165 -9.41 13.09 -0.56
CA TYR A 165 -8.23 13.84 -1.02
C TYR A 165 -8.04 13.82 -2.54
N LEU A 166 -8.35 12.70 -3.18
CA LEU A 166 -8.03 12.43 -4.58
C LEU A 166 -9.25 12.65 -5.50
N GLY A 167 -10.38 13.11 -4.95
CA GLY A 167 -11.65 13.25 -5.66
C GLY A 167 -12.47 11.96 -5.67
N PRO A 168 -13.74 12.02 -6.11
CA PRO A 168 -14.63 10.86 -6.12
C PRO A 168 -14.11 9.75 -7.06
N LYS A 169 -14.58 8.52 -6.85
CA LYS A 169 -14.18 7.36 -7.66
C LYS A 169 -14.51 7.51 -9.16
N THR A 170 -15.45 8.39 -9.48
CA THR A 170 -15.85 8.75 -10.86
C THR A 170 -15.03 9.89 -11.45
N SER A 171 -14.01 10.40 -10.76
CA SER A 171 -13.23 11.53 -11.23
C SER A 171 -12.33 11.15 -12.40
N GLU A 172 -12.45 11.90 -13.50
CA GLU A 172 -11.56 11.84 -14.66
C GLU A 172 -10.48 12.93 -14.63
N VAL A 173 -10.50 13.80 -13.61
CA VAL A 173 -9.58 14.92 -13.47
C VAL A 173 -8.27 14.45 -12.84
N LEU A 174 -7.15 14.95 -13.37
CA LEU A 174 -5.83 14.71 -12.81
C LEU A 174 -5.71 15.24 -11.38
N VAL A 175 -5.01 14.50 -10.53
CA VAL A 175 -4.79 14.88 -9.13
C VAL A 175 -3.56 15.78 -9.04
N SER A 176 -3.70 16.87 -8.30
CA SER A 176 -2.59 17.81 -8.07
C SER A 176 -1.57 17.28 -7.05
N ARG A 177 -0.35 17.84 -7.08
CA ARG A 177 0.69 17.53 -6.07
C ARG A 177 0.19 17.69 -4.64
N LEU A 178 -0.51 18.80 -4.36
CA LEU A 178 -1.02 19.11 -3.02
C LEU A 178 -2.05 18.08 -2.55
N GLN A 179 -2.88 17.57 -3.46
CA GLN A 179 -3.82 16.49 -3.15
C GLN A 179 -3.08 15.18 -2.83
N PHE A 180 -2.09 14.79 -3.64
CA PHE A 180 -1.28 13.60 -3.34
C PHE A 180 -0.52 13.72 -2.02
N LEU A 181 0.02 14.90 -1.70
CA LEU A 181 0.66 15.17 -0.42
C LEU A 181 -0.33 14.93 0.72
N ASN A 182 -1.52 15.52 0.64
CA ASN A 182 -2.52 15.39 1.69
C ASN A 182 -3.09 13.97 1.83
N ALA A 183 -3.10 13.20 0.73
CA ALA A 183 -3.55 11.82 0.70
C ALA A 183 -2.69 10.88 1.55
N ARG A 184 -1.47 11.27 1.96
CA ARG A 184 -0.64 10.49 2.91
C ARG A 184 -1.36 10.13 4.20
N ARG A 185 -2.35 10.93 4.60
CA ARG A 185 -3.18 10.68 5.78
C ARG A 185 -4.03 9.43 5.69
N ILE A 186 -4.23 8.87 4.49
CA ILE A 186 -4.91 7.59 4.28
C ILE A 186 -4.10 6.45 4.93
N ILE A 187 -2.77 6.53 4.95
CA ILE A 187 -1.89 5.45 5.45
C ILE A 187 -1.23 5.84 6.77
N ASN A 188 -0.45 6.92 6.81
CA ASN A 188 0.38 7.25 7.97
C ASN A 188 0.66 8.76 8.07
N GLY A 189 -0.37 9.54 8.39
CA GLY A 189 -0.24 10.97 8.65
C GLY A 189 0.35 11.76 7.47
N LEU A 190 1.46 12.48 7.68
CA LEU A 190 2.17 13.22 6.64
C LEU A 190 3.62 12.76 6.45
N ASP A 191 4.00 11.64 7.05
CA ASP A 191 5.36 11.14 6.96
C ASP A 191 5.71 10.80 5.50
N CYS A 192 6.88 11.26 5.04
CA CYS A 192 7.36 11.17 3.66
C CYS A 192 6.39 11.70 2.57
N ALA A 193 5.38 12.52 2.93
CA ALA A 193 4.31 12.92 2.00
C ALA A 193 4.79 13.60 0.72
N GLU A 194 5.83 14.46 0.79
CA GLU A 194 6.40 15.14 -0.38
C GLU A 194 7.07 14.16 -1.37
N VAL A 195 7.75 13.14 -0.85
CA VAL A 195 8.42 12.10 -1.66
C VAL A 195 7.36 11.26 -2.37
N ILE A 196 6.37 10.79 -1.62
CA ILE A 196 5.28 9.95 -2.16
C ILE A 196 4.44 10.75 -3.16
N ALA A 197 4.18 12.04 -2.91
CA ALA A 197 3.49 12.89 -3.87
C ALA A 197 4.26 13.05 -5.18
N GLY A 198 5.59 13.16 -5.11
CA GLY A 198 6.45 13.15 -6.30
C GLY A 198 6.32 11.84 -7.08
N GLN A 199 6.40 10.70 -6.40
CA GLN A 199 6.23 9.37 -7.01
C GLN A 199 4.85 9.20 -7.64
N ALA A 200 3.78 9.67 -6.97
CA ALA A 200 2.41 9.60 -7.47
C ALA A 200 2.23 10.44 -8.75
N LEU A 201 2.89 11.59 -8.88
CA LEU A 201 2.87 12.36 -10.13
C LEU A 201 3.54 11.62 -11.29
N LEU A 202 4.62 10.90 -11.03
CA LEU A 202 5.30 10.08 -12.05
C LEU A 202 4.42 8.92 -12.48
N PHE A 203 3.81 8.18 -11.53
CA PHE A 203 2.86 7.13 -11.85
C PHE A 203 1.63 7.66 -12.59
N GLN A 204 1.06 8.81 -12.19
CA GLN A 204 -0.04 9.46 -12.89
C GLN A 204 0.30 9.75 -14.35
N SER A 205 1.50 10.27 -14.61
CA SER A 205 1.99 10.55 -15.96
C SER A 205 2.12 9.27 -16.80
N VAL A 206 2.68 8.21 -16.22
CA VAL A 206 2.82 6.91 -16.88
C VAL A 206 1.45 6.30 -17.20
N LEU A 207 0.53 6.25 -16.23
CA LEU A 207 -0.81 5.70 -16.41
C LEU A 207 -1.61 6.50 -17.46
N GLN A 208 -1.43 7.82 -17.53
CA GLN A 208 -2.04 8.66 -18.55
C GLN A 208 -1.56 8.31 -19.96
N LEU A 209 -0.25 8.15 -20.15
CA LEU A 209 0.34 7.76 -21.44
C LEU A 209 -0.16 6.36 -21.89
N CYS A 210 -0.45 5.49 -20.93
CA CYS A 210 -1.01 4.17 -21.19
C CYS A 210 -2.55 4.15 -21.35
N LYS A 211 -3.20 5.32 -21.31
CA LYS A 211 -4.66 5.47 -21.44
C LYS A 211 -5.44 4.69 -20.37
N TRP A 212 -5.01 4.80 -19.12
CA TRP A 212 -5.76 4.28 -17.97
C TRP A 212 -7.18 4.85 -17.93
N HIS A 213 -8.18 3.98 -17.81
CA HIS A 213 -9.60 4.33 -17.70
C HIS A 213 -10.32 3.41 -16.71
#